data_AF-L7U8U1-F1
#
_entry.id   AF-L7U8U1-F1
#
_cell.length_a   1.000
_cell.length_b   1.000
_cell.length_c   1.000
_cell.angle_alpha   90.00
_cell.angle_beta   90.00
_cell.angle_gamma   90.00
#
_symmetry.space_group_name_H-M   'P 1'
#
loop_
_entity.id
_entity.type
_entity.pdbx_description
1 polymer ?
#
loop_
_entity_poly.entity_id
_entity_poly.type
_entity_poly.pdbx_seq_one_letter_code
_entity_poly.pdbx_strand_id
1 'polypeptide(L)'
;MSGVEPNDEVSKLIAERMMRVQDVRPPEGHSYYVIEAQTAASECAGLFWMPGTEGGVPVFQSRELATEALQFIPPPQVFGLDEAAVGWGVRPLPAEEFLSLFINPSLTFYVVVEVSDSGMEAQPLTDPRRVLPLASPPGASGLPRSSLESAPTQTPEGELANVETRLTRASVEGLSPGERLWKLMEPAFDHDAMRGTHGQQVLALPTFFIRDVDNGGLDQALYNFTPAAVDFVLKAFDEVGADEHAATVQSGMQALFGATPPATQKERRQILDTRPRAWLDKHIDPLSDRLMGEERLQDCFLRYVDAHPSEFFRD
;
A
#
# COMPACT_ATOMS: atom_id res chain seq x y z
N MET A 1 -14.31 40.29 7.11
CA MET A 1 -13.80 39.10 7.81
C MET A 1 -14.63 37.91 7.35
N SER A 2 -14.13 37.16 6.37
CA SER A 2 -14.83 35.96 5.87
C SER A 2 -14.62 34.83 6.88
N GLY A 3 -15.71 34.34 7.46
CA GLY A 3 -15.70 33.10 8.21
C GLY A 3 -15.38 31.97 7.25
N VAL A 4 -14.18 31.41 7.38
CA VAL A 4 -13.84 30.13 6.75
C VAL A 4 -14.68 29.09 7.49
N GLU A 5 -15.69 28.53 6.82
CA GLU A 5 -16.40 27.37 7.34
C GLU A 5 -15.37 26.26 7.60
N PRO A 6 -15.40 25.59 8.76
CA PRO A 6 -14.48 24.50 9.04
C PRO A 6 -14.64 23.43 7.96
N ASN A 7 -13.53 23.07 7.32
CA ASN A 7 -13.47 22.12 6.22
C ASN A 7 -14.07 20.77 6.70
N ASP A 8 -15.26 20.45 6.21
CA ASP A 8 -16.08 19.29 6.60
C ASP A 8 -15.29 17.96 6.47
N GLU A 9 -14.34 17.90 5.53
CA GLU A 9 -13.47 16.75 5.33
C GLU A 9 -12.49 16.50 6.49
N VAL A 10 -11.91 17.57 7.04
CA VAL A 10 -10.98 17.47 8.18
C VAL A 10 -11.72 16.98 9.42
N SER A 11 -12.93 17.50 9.66
CA SER A 11 -13.76 17.06 10.78
C SER A 11 -14.22 15.60 10.62
N LYS A 12 -14.54 15.15 9.40
CA LYS A 12 -14.85 13.74 9.13
C LYS A 12 -13.66 12.83 9.40
N LEU A 13 -12.46 13.20 8.95
CA LEU A 13 -11.24 12.40 9.19
C LEU A 13 -10.90 12.32 10.68
N ILE A 14 -11.00 13.42 11.42
CA ILE A 14 -10.81 13.40 12.88
C ILE A 14 -11.82 12.47 13.55
N ALA A 15 -13.11 12.57 13.16
CA ALA A 15 -14.16 11.72 13.71
C ALA A 15 -13.92 10.23 13.41
N GLU A 16 -13.50 9.89 12.19
CA GLU A 16 -13.13 8.54 11.81
C GLU A 16 -11.98 8.00 12.67
N ARG A 17 -10.90 8.77 12.81
CA ARG A 17 -9.74 8.38 13.62
C ARG A 17 -10.10 8.23 15.11
N MET A 18 -10.98 9.08 15.63
CA MET A 18 -11.49 8.94 17.00
C MET A 18 -12.28 7.66 17.21
N MET A 19 -13.10 7.23 16.24
CA MET A 19 -13.85 5.96 16.33
C MET A 19 -12.91 4.76 16.33
N ARG A 20 -11.79 4.84 15.62
CA ARG A 20 -10.84 3.73 15.43
C ARG A 20 -9.74 3.67 16.48
N VAL A 21 -9.62 4.67 17.35
CA VAL A 21 -8.48 4.77 18.26
C VAL A 21 -8.29 3.55 19.16
N GLN A 22 -9.37 2.85 19.51
CA GLN A 22 -9.30 1.65 20.34
C GLN A 22 -8.66 0.47 19.60
N ASP A 23 -8.85 0.36 18.28
CA ASP A 23 -8.33 -0.74 17.46
C ASP A 23 -6.83 -0.62 17.20
N VAL A 24 -6.32 0.62 17.25
CA VAL A 24 -4.95 0.97 16.88
C VAL A 24 -4.05 1.22 18.10
N ARG A 25 -4.60 1.22 19.32
CA ARG A 25 -3.83 1.37 20.55
C ARG A 25 -2.80 0.25 20.72
N PRO A 26 -1.68 0.53 21.39
CA PRO A 26 -0.79 -0.54 21.82
C PRO A 26 -1.55 -1.47 22.79
N PRO A 27 -1.14 -2.75 22.92
CA PRO A 27 -1.72 -3.67 23.88
C PRO A 27 -1.74 -3.09 25.30
N GLU A 28 -2.71 -3.51 26.12
CA GLU A 28 -2.91 -2.96 27.47
C GLU A 28 -1.61 -3.08 28.30
N GLY A 29 -1.17 -1.97 28.89
CA GLY A 29 0.09 -1.90 29.66
C GLY A 29 1.36 -1.67 28.82
N HIS A 30 1.24 -1.58 27.49
CA HIS A 30 2.36 -1.29 26.59
C HIS A 30 2.27 0.13 26.03
N SER A 31 3.42 0.69 25.65
CA SER A 31 3.51 1.93 24.88
C SER A 31 4.09 1.62 23.51
N TYR A 32 3.64 2.35 22.50
CA TYR A 32 4.45 2.46 21.29
C TYR A 32 5.75 3.19 21.60
N TYR A 33 6.74 3.02 20.74
CA TYR A 33 7.98 3.77 20.77
C TYR A 33 8.10 4.56 19.48
N VAL A 34 8.71 5.73 19.56
CA VAL A 34 9.04 6.58 18.42
C VAL A 34 10.54 6.86 18.43
N ILE A 35 11.04 7.20 17.25
CA ILE A 35 12.40 7.69 17.07
C ILE A 35 12.34 9.21 16.92
N GLU A 36 13.11 9.91 17.74
CA GLU A 36 13.16 11.37 17.75
C GLU A 36 14.61 11.84 17.64
N ALA A 37 14.83 12.92 16.91
CA ALA A 37 16.11 13.59 16.88
C ALA A 37 16.33 14.28 18.22
N GLN A 38 17.54 14.15 18.77
CA GLN A 38 17.88 14.69 20.08
C GLN A 38 19.04 15.68 19.99
N THR A 39 18.97 16.75 20.77
CA THR A 39 20.09 17.68 20.95
C THR A 39 21.15 17.10 21.88
N ALA A 40 22.31 17.75 21.99
CA ALA A 40 23.35 17.37 22.96
C ALA A 40 22.85 17.36 24.43
N ALA A 41 21.76 18.08 24.72
CA ALA A 41 21.11 18.11 26.03
C ALA A 41 19.99 17.06 26.17
N SER A 42 19.85 16.12 25.21
CA SER A 42 18.76 15.14 25.12
C SER A 42 17.36 15.76 24.96
N GLU A 43 17.28 16.99 24.45
CA GLU A 43 15.99 17.62 24.13
C GLU A 43 15.51 17.16 22.76
N CYS A 44 14.19 17.02 22.59
CA CYS A 44 13.58 16.62 21.31
C CYS A 44 13.71 17.76 20.29
N ALA A 45 14.38 17.48 19.16
CA ALA A 45 14.56 18.39 18.04
C ALA A 45 13.62 18.07 16.85
N GLY A 46 12.93 16.92 16.88
CA GLY A 46 11.96 16.52 15.85
C GLY A 46 11.68 15.02 15.89
N LEU A 47 10.57 14.59 15.30
CA LEU A 47 10.28 13.17 15.10
C LEU A 47 10.91 12.66 13.81
N PHE A 48 11.33 11.40 13.79
CA PHE A 48 11.73 10.74 12.55
C PHE A 48 10.52 10.60 11.63
N TRP A 49 10.69 11.04 10.38
CA TRP A 49 9.69 10.94 9.33
C TRP A 49 10.17 9.96 8.27
N MET A 50 9.42 8.87 8.08
CA MET A 50 9.73 7.86 7.07
C MET A 50 9.46 8.43 5.67
N PRO A 51 10.44 8.45 4.76
CA PRO A 51 10.24 8.92 3.39
C PRO A 51 9.40 7.89 2.60
N GLY A 52 8.51 8.37 1.73
CA GLY A 52 7.61 7.55 0.90
C GLY A 52 6.56 8.40 0.18
N THR A 53 5.70 7.76 -0.61
CA THR A 53 4.61 8.42 -1.36
C THR A 53 3.64 9.18 -0.46
N GLU A 54 3.33 8.61 0.71
CA GLU A 54 2.49 9.29 1.71
C GLU A 54 3.30 9.84 2.89
N GLY A 55 4.42 9.18 3.23
CA GLY A 55 5.29 9.54 4.35
C GLY A 55 4.59 9.49 5.71
N GLY A 56 5.36 9.37 6.80
CA GLY A 56 4.74 9.45 8.12
C GLY A 56 5.64 9.08 9.28
N VAL A 57 5.05 9.05 10.47
CA VAL A 57 5.76 8.74 11.71
C VAL A 57 5.70 7.23 11.97
N PRO A 58 6.83 6.51 11.91
CA PRO A 58 6.86 5.12 12.30
C PRO A 58 6.75 5.00 13.82
N VAL A 59 5.90 4.08 14.27
CA VAL A 59 5.77 3.66 15.67
C VAL A 59 6.14 2.19 15.81
N PHE A 60 6.82 1.87 16.90
CA PHE A 60 7.37 0.54 17.16
C PHE A 60 6.68 -0.07 18.37
N GLN A 61 6.42 -1.38 18.32
CA GLN A 61 5.75 -2.09 19.42
C GLN A 61 6.66 -2.34 20.62
N SER A 62 7.98 -2.23 20.44
CA SER A 62 8.97 -2.40 21.50
C SER A 62 10.14 -1.43 21.34
N ARG A 63 10.87 -1.21 22.44
CA ARG A 63 12.07 -0.36 22.45
C ARG A 63 13.19 -1.01 21.65
N GLU A 64 13.29 -2.33 21.74
CA GLU A 64 14.30 -3.14 21.07
C GLU A 64 14.18 -2.98 19.55
N LEU A 65 12.96 -3.10 19.01
CA LEU A 65 12.69 -2.94 17.58
C LEU A 65 13.01 -1.51 17.11
N ALA A 66 12.62 -0.49 17.88
CA ALA A 66 12.97 0.90 17.57
C ALA A 66 14.48 1.16 17.62
N THR A 67 15.19 0.51 18.54
CA THR A 67 16.65 0.66 18.68
C THR A 67 17.37 -0.03 17.51
N GLU A 68 16.89 -1.20 17.10
CA GLU A 68 17.39 -1.91 15.92
C GLU A 68 17.22 -1.08 14.65
N ALA A 69 16.06 -0.42 14.49
CA ALA A 69 15.79 0.45 13.34
C ALA A 69 16.80 1.59 13.17
N LEU A 70 17.42 2.09 14.26
CA LEU A 70 18.39 3.18 14.20
C LEU A 70 19.59 2.89 13.28
N GLN A 71 19.95 1.62 13.08
CA GLN A 71 21.08 1.25 12.20
C GLN A 71 20.81 1.56 10.72
N PHE A 72 19.54 1.71 10.33
CA PHE A 72 19.12 1.98 8.97
C PHE A 72 18.77 3.46 8.72
N ILE A 73 18.73 4.28 9.78
CA ILE A 73 18.29 5.67 9.68
C ILE A 73 19.52 6.59 9.55
N PRO A 74 19.64 7.35 8.44
CA PRO A 74 20.69 8.35 8.29
C PRO A 74 20.66 9.40 9.41
N PRO A 75 21.77 10.12 9.68
CA PRO A 75 21.80 11.17 10.68
C PRO A 75 20.66 12.22 10.50
N PRO A 76 20.14 12.83 11.59
CA PRO A 76 19.03 13.78 11.53
C PRO A 76 19.18 14.91 10.49
N GLN A 77 20.41 15.37 10.26
CA GLN A 77 20.74 16.43 9.31
C GLN A 77 20.35 16.09 7.87
N VAL A 78 20.38 14.82 7.49
CA VAL A 78 19.97 14.37 6.14
C VAL A 78 18.49 14.65 5.89
N PHE A 79 17.69 14.74 6.97
CA PHE A 79 16.26 15.04 6.93
C PHE A 79 15.96 16.53 7.14
N GLY A 80 16.96 17.40 7.14
CA GLY A 80 16.79 18.85 7.30
C GLY A 80 16.38 19.28 8.71
N LEU A 81 16.60 18.41 9.71
CA LEU A 81 16.40 18.77 11.12
C LEU A 81 17.52 19.71 11.61
N ASP A 82 17.25 20.39 12.74
CA ASP A 82 18.14 21.40 13.35
C ASP A 82 19.60 20.92 13.42
N GLU A 83 20.56 21.80 13.13
CA GLU A 83 21.99 21.51 13.24
C GLU A 83 22.39 21.06 14.65
N ALA A 84 21.64 21.47 15.68
CA ALA A 84 21.81 21.04 17.05
C ALA A 84 21.43 19.57 17.32
N ALA A 85 20.74 18.89 16.39
CA ALA A 85 20.35 17.50 16.53
C ALA A 85 21.55 16.55 16.39
N VAL A 86 22.13 16.10 17.50
CA VAL A 86 23.37 15.31 17.47
C VAL A 86 23.16 13.83 17.16
N GLY A 87 21.91 13.35 17.17
CA GLY A 87 21.60 11.96 16.86
C GLY A 87 20.13 11.61 17.06
N TRP A 88 19.83 10.32 16.95
CA TRP A 88 18.50 9.76 17.16
C TRP A 88 18.40 9.10 18.54
N GLY A 89 17.25 9.28 19.19
CA GLY A 89 16.88 8.62 20.44
C GLY A 89 15.56 7.86 20.28
N VAL A 90 15.40 6.82 21.10
CA VAL A 90 14.15 6.06 21.20
C VAL A 90 13.43 6.48 22.47
N ARG A 91 12.17 6.89 22.33
CA ARG A 91 11.33 7.32 23.45
C ARG A 91 9.99 6.56 23.44
N PRO A 92 9.48 6.13 24.61
CA PRO A 92 8.11 5.66 24.69
C PRO A 92 7.15 6.80 24.33
N LEU A 93 6.12 6.49 23.57
CA LEU A 93 5.02 7.36 23.21
C LEU A 93 3.82 7.01 24.12
N PRO A 94 3.56 7.80 25.19
CA PRO A 94 2.45 7.56 26.09
C PRO A 94 1.10 7.57 25.35
N ALA A 95 0.12 6.85 25.87
CA ALA A 95 -1.19 6.70 25.21
C ALA A 95 -1.90 8.03 24.93
N GLU A 96 -1.77 9.02 25.82
CA GLU A 96 -2.35 10.35 25.65
C GLU A 96 -1.67 11.13 24.52
N GLU A 97 -0.33 11.05 24.44
CA GLU A 97 0.45 11.69 23.38
C GLU A 97 0.17 11.02 22.04
N PHE A 98 0.15 9.67 22.00
CA PHE A 98 -0.25 8.91 20.82
C PHE A 98 -1.64 9.32 20.34
N LEU A 99 -2.62 9.42 21.23
CA LEU A 99 -3.97 9.85 20.87
C LEU A 99 -3.96 11.24 20.24
N SER A 100 -3.26 12.21 20.86
CA SER A 100 -3.17 13.57 20.35
C SER A 100 -2.53 13.65 18.97
N LEU A 101 -1.51 12.84 18.71
CA LEU A 101 -0.85 12.81 17.40
C LEU A 101 -1.68 12.03 16.37
N PHE A 102 -2.26 10.89 16.75
CA PHE A 102 -3.02 10.04 15.85
C PHE A 102 -4.25 10.77 15.29
N ILE A 103 -4.96 11.55 16.11
CA ILE A 103 -6.10 12.34 15.63
C ILE A 103 -5.70 13.52 14.74
N ASN A 104 -4.42 13.91 14.69
CA ASN A 104 -3.97 15.00 13.83
C ASN A 104 -4.01 14.55 12.35
N PRO A 105 -4.91 15.12 11.52
CA PRO A 105 -5.09 14.71 10.14
C PRO A 105 -3.86 14.95 9.26
N SER A 106 -2.94 15.82 9.70
CA SER A 106 -1.69 16.11 8.97
C SER A 106 -0.60 15.07 9.23
N LEU A 107 -0.85 14.10 10.11
CA LEU A 107 0.08 13.03 10.45
C LEU A 107 -0.48 11.69 9.98
N THR A 108 0.38 10.87 9.40
CA THR A 108 0.12 9.45 9.14
C THR A 108 1.06 8.64 10.02
N PHE A 109 0.52 7.59 10.63
CA PHE A 109 1.27 6.69 11.49
C PHE A 109 1.41 5.32 10.83
N TYR A 110 2.59 4.72 10.97
CA TYR A 110 2.85 3.36 10.49
C TYR A 110 3.33 2.49 11.65
N VAL A 111 2.73 1.33 11.88
CA VAL A 111 3.34 0.35 12.79
C VAL A 111 4.44 -0.37 12.05
N VAL A 112 5.67 -0.28 12.57
CA VAL A 112 6.77 -1.12 12.10
C VAL A 112 6.52 -2.54 12.61
N VAL A 113 6.36 -3.47 11.68
CA VAL A 113 6.08 -4.89 11.93
C VAL A 113 7.36 -5.73 11.95
N GLU A 114 8.34 -5.36 11.13
CA GLU A 114 9.62 -6.07 11.05
C GLU A 114 10.77 -5.09 10.78
N VAL A 115 11.92 -5.37 11.39
CA VAL A 115 13.20 -4.74 11.11
C VAL A 115 14.15 -5.87 10.73
N SER A 116 14.79 -5.76 9.56
CA SER A 116 15.69 -6.78 9.03
C SER A 116 16.89 -6.11 8.35
N ASP A 117 17.90 -6.89 7.96
CA ASP A 117 19.05 -6.40 7.18
C ASP A 117 18.65 -5.69 5.88
N SER A 118 17.43 -5.93 5.37
CA SER A 118 16.89 -5.28 4.17
C SER A 118 16.14 -3.98 4.41
N GLY A 119 15.95 -3.58 5.68
CA GLY A 119 15.27 -2.34 6.07
C GLY A 119 14.11 -2.57 7.04
N MET A 120 13.15 -1.65 7.02
CA MET A 120 11.97 -1.67 7.88
C MET A 120 10.73 -2.00 7.05
N GLU A 121 9.92 -2.95 7.52
CA GLU A 121 8.58 -3.19 7.01
C GLU A 121 7.57 -2.53 7.96
N ALA A 122 6.68 -1.71 7.41
CA ALA A 122 5.70 -0.98 8.18
C ALA A 122 4.33 -0.98 7.51
N GLN A 123 3.27 -0.97 8.32
CA GLN A 123 1.88 -0.97 7.85
C GLN A 123 1.17 0.29 8.34
N PRO A 124 0.34 0.93 7.51
CA PRO A 124 -0.44 2.09 7.95
C PRO A 124 -1.33 1.74 9.15
N LEU A 125 -1.35 2.60 10.16
CA LEU A 125 -2.33 2.54 11.26
C LEU A 125 -3.73 2.98 10.81
N THR A 126 -3.87 3.37 9.55
CA THR A 126 -5.13 3.72 8.88
C THR A 126 -5.84 2.51 8.28
N ASP A 127 -5.30 1.29 8.35
CA ASP A 127 -5.99 0.07 7.90
C ASP A 127 -6.35 -0.87 9.07
N PRO A 128 -7.47 -1.61 8.99
CA PRO A 128 -7.79 -2.62 9.99
C PRO A 128 -6.67 -3.66 10.05
N ARG A 129 -6.07 -3.84 11.23
CA ARG A 129 -4.97 -4.78 11.47
C ARG A 129 -5.31 -6.15 10.86
N ARG A 130 -4.49 -6.65 9.93
CA ARG A 130 -4.38 -8.10 9.72
C ARG A 130 -3.78 -8.66 11.02
N VAL A 131 -4.56 -9.44 11.75
CA VAL A 131 -4.08 -10.15 12.95
C VAL A 131 -3.03 -11.15 12.49
N LEU A 132 -1.75 -10.78 12.56
CA LEU A 132 -0.67 -11.73 12.41
C LEU A 132 -0.56 -12.55 13.71
N PRO A 133 -0.43 -13.89 13.64
CA PRO A 133 -0.22 -14.69 14.83
C PRO A 133 1.07 -14.24 15.52
N LEU A 134 1.03 -13.94 16.82
CA LEU A 134 2.24 -13.73 17.61
C LEU A 134 3.14 -14.97 17.43
N ALA A 135 4.36 -14.76 16.94
CA ALA A 135 5.38 -15.78 16.92
C ALA A 135 5.55 -16.32 18.34
N SER A 136 5.27 -17.62 18.52
CA SER A 136 5.48 -18.27 19.80
C SER A 136 6.96 -18.25 20.16
N PRO A 137 7.34 -18.01 21.42
CA PRO A 137 8.73 -17.96 21.82
C PRO A 137 9.42 -19.32 21.56
N PRO A 138 10.69 -19.32 21.13
CA PRO A 138 11.40 -20.54 20.81
C PRO A 138 11.81 -21.24 22.10
N GLY A 139 11.06 -22.28 22.50
CA GLY A 139 11.49 -23.11 23.62
C GLY A 139 10.40 -23.93 24.31
N ALA A 140 9.88 -24.96 23.64
CA ALA A 140 9.28 -26.11 24.33
C ALA A 140 9.27 -27.33 23.40
N SER A 141 10.40 -28.05 23.33
CA SER A 141 10.42 -29.44 22.86
C SER A 141 10.08 -30.35 24.04
N GLY A 142 9.04 -31.19 23.91
CA GLY A 142 8.62 -32.05 25.02
C GLY A 142 7.51 -33.08 24.74
N LEU A 143 7.70 -33.93 23.72
CA LEU A 143 7.24 -35.34 23.59
C LEU A 143 5.72 -35.71 23.63
N PRO A 144 5.35 -36.91 23.12
CA PRO A 144 4.10 -37.14 22.41
C PRO A 144 3.03 -37.84 23.25
N ARG A 145 1.75 -37.64 22.89
CA ARG A 145 0.68 -38.59 23.24
C ARG A 145 -0.42 -38.60 22.18
N SER A 146 -0.58 -39.78 21.60
CA SER A 146 -1.74 -40.25 20.84
C SER A 146 -3.00 -40.20 21.71
N SER A 147 -4.11 -39.66 21.20
CA SER A 147 -5.40 -40.37 21.06
C SER A 147 -6.46 -39.48 20.42
N LEU A 148 -7.28 -40.13 19.59
CA LEU A 148 -8.51 -39.68 18.96
C LEU A 148 -9.40 -38.80 19.84
N GLU A 149 -9.76 -37.62 19.33
CA GLU A 149 -11.07 -37.04 19.59
C GLU A 149 -11.48 -36.12 18.44
N SER A 150 -12.77 -36.17 18.15
CA SER A 150 -13.47 -35.76 16.94
C SER A 150 -13.22 -34.31 16.52
N ALA A 151 -13.06 -34.13 15.21
CA ALA A 151 -12.98 -32.84 14.55
C ALA A 151 -14.18 -31.94 14.91
N PRO A 152 -13.97 -30.70 15.38
CA PRO A 152 -14.90 -29.63 15.10
C PRO A 152 -14.66 -29.20 13.66
N THR A 153 -15.71 -29.36 12.85
CA THR A 153 -15.86 -28.86 11.49
C THR A 153 -15.12 -27.53 11.31
N GLN A 154 -14.13 -27.56 10.43
CA GLN A 154 -13.51 -26.37 9.87
C GLN A 154 -14.64 -25.45 9.41
N THR A 155 -14.78 -24.31 10.08
CA THR A 155 -15.56 -23.22 9.51
C THR A 155 -14.78 -22.81 8.26
N PRO A 156 -15.38 -22.86 7.06
CA PRO A 156 -14.66 -22.48 5.86
C PRO A 156 -14.22 -21.03 6.05
N GLU A 157 -12.96 -20.78 5.68
CA GLU A 157 -12.41 -19.46 5.43
C GLU A 157 -13.48 -18.63 4.73
N GLY A 158 -13.78 -17.47 5.33
CA GLY A 158 -14.98 -16.71 5.05
C GLY A 158 -15.25 -16.63 3.56
N GLU A 159 -16.42 -17.15 3.17
CA GLU A 159 -17.10 -16.71 1.96
C GLU A 159 -16.98 -15.19 1.93
N LEU A 160 -16.12 -14.66 1.05
CA LEU A 160 -16.33 -13.34 0.50
C LEU A 160 -17.72 -13.44 -0.11
N ALA A 161 -18.73 -13.10 0.68
CA ALA A 161 -20.11 -13.06 0.25
C ALA A 161 -20.11 -12.38 -1.11
N ASN A 162 -20.82 -12.93 -2.09
CA ASN A 162 -21.05 -12.29 -3.39
C ASN A 162 -21.72 -10.93 -3.14
N VAL A 163 -20.92 -9.92 -2.79
CA VAL A 163 -21.37 -8.54 -2.61
C VAL A 163 -21.67 -8.06 -4.01
N GLU A 164 -22.95 -7.80 -4.26
CA GLU A 164 -23.37 -7.16 -5.49
C GLU A 164 -22.71 -5.77 -5.56
N THR A 165 -21.72 -5.66 -6.44
CA THR A 165 -20.87 -4.48 -6.63
C THR A 165 -21.26 -3.71 -7.88
N ARG A 166 -22.18 -4.24 -8.69
CA ARG A 166 -22.68 -3.54 -9.87
C ARG A 166 -23.60 -2.39 -9.49
N LEU A 167 -23.48 -1.32 -10.26
CA LEU A 167 -24.19 -0.07 -10.02
C LEU A 167 -25.51 -0.02 -10.79
N THR A 168 -26.41 0.87 -10.41
CA THR A 168 -27.52 1.21 -11.31
C THR A 168 -26.99 2.14 -12.40
N ARG A 169 -27.43 1.96 -13.66
CA ARG A 169 -26.99 2.81 -14.78
C ARG A 169 -27.24 4.30 -14.51
N ALA A 170 -28.39 4.62 -13.89
CA ALA A 170 -28.74 5.98 -13.50
C ALA A 170 -27.71 6.63 -12.54
N SER A 171 -27.00 5.84 -11.73
CA SER A 171 -26.02 6.38 -10.77
C SER A 171 -24.74 6.93 -11.41
N VAL A 172 -24.48 6.60 -12.67
CA VAL A 172 -23.32 7.09 -13.45
C VAL A 172 -23.73 7.97 -14.63
N GLU A 173 -25.03 8.16 -14.84
CA GLU A 173 -25.55 8.95 -15.93
C GLU A 173 -25.27 10.45 -15.70
N GLY A 174 -24.77 11.13 -16.73
CA GLY A 174 -24.40 12.55 -16.67
C GLY A 174 -23.05 12.84 -16.02
N LEU A 175 -22.34 11.83 -15.51
CA LEU A 175 -20.94 11.98 -15.06
C LEU A 175 -20.01 12.21 -16.26
N SER A 176 -18.89 12.90 -16.01
CA SER A 176 -17.81 12.96 -17.00
C SER A 176 -17.23 11.56 -17.26
N PRO A 177 -16.57 11.33 -18.42
CA PRO A 177 -15.92 10.06 -18.73
C PRO A 177 -15.03 9.50 -17.60
N GLY A 178 -14.15 10.33 -17.03
CA GLY A 178 -13.26 9.92 -15.95
C GLY A 178 -14.02 9.56 -14.67
N GLU A 179 -14.97 10.40 -14.24
CA GLU A 179 -15.80 10.11 -13.06
C GLU A 179 -16.66 8.86 -13.23
N ARG A 180 -17.20 8.63 -14.44
CA ARG A 180 -17.94 7.41 -14.78
C ARG A 180 -17.06 6.18 -14.63
N LEU A 181 -15.86 6.18 -15.21
CA LEU A 181 -14.94 5.05 -15.12
C LEU A 181 -14.46 4.81 -13.69
N TRP A 182 -14.11 5.87 -12.96
CA TRP A 182 -13.73 5.78 -11.55
C TRP A 182 -14.82 5.11 -10.73
N LYS A 183 -16.06 5.60 -10.83
CA LYS A 183 -17.19 5.06 -10.08
C LYS A 183 -17.48 3.60 -10.43
N LEU A 184 -17.27 3.21 -11.69
CA LEU A 184 -17.44 1.82 -12.13
C LEU A 184 -16.37 0.89 -11.54
N MET A 185 -15.12 1.34 -11.46
CA MET A 185 -13.99 0.52 -10.99
C MET A 185 -13.78 0.55 -9.47
N GLU A 186 -14.28 1.58 -8.78
CA GLU A 186 -14.11 1.82 -7.33
C GLU A 186 -14.31 0.57 -6.45
N PRO A 187 -15.32 -0.29 -6.68
CA PRO A 187 -15.49 -1.50 -5.87
C PRO A 187 -14.34 -2.52 -5.96
N ALA A 188 -13.57 -2.47 -7.06
CA ALA A 188 -12.42 -3.31 -7.35
C ALA A 188 -11.08 -2.57 -7.21
N PHE A 189 -11.09 -1.30 -6.78
CA PHE A 189 -9.90 -0.47 -6.72
C PHE A 189 -9.03 -0.80 -5.50
N ASP A 190 -8.20 -1.83 -5.67
CA ASP A 190 -7.21 -2.33 -4.72
C ASP A 190 -6.06 -3.00 -5.51
N HIS A 191 -4.88 -3.15 -4.91
CA HIS A 191 -3.69 -3.73 -5.53
C HIS A 191 -3.89 -5.14 -6.08
N ASP A 192 -4.76 -5.93 -5.44
CA ASP A 192 -5.07 -7.29 -5.88
C ASP A 192 -6.40 -7.37 -6.67
N ALA A 193 -7.16 -6.26 -6.75
CA ALA A 193 -8.50 -6.18 -7.34
C ALA A 193 -9.42 -7.37 -6.98
N MET A 194 -9.28 -7.94 -5.78
CA MET A 194 -9.96 -9.19 -5.38
C MET A 194 -11.47 -9.04 -5.20
N ARG A 195 -11.97 -7.81 -5.26
CA ARG A 195 -13.38 -7.44 -5.14
C ARG A 195 -13.90 -6.98 -6.49
N GLY A 196 -15.22 -6.99 -6.64
CA GLY A 196 -15.89 -6.57 -7.88
C GLY A 196 -16.10 -7.69 -8.89
N THR A 197 -16.79 -7.34 -9.97
CA THR A 197 -16.95 -8.22 -11.13
C THR A 197 -15.69 -8.21 -12.00
N HIS A 198 -15.59 -9.17 -12.93
CA HIS A 198 -14.50 -9.22 -13.92
C HIS A 198 -14.31 -7.87 -14.63
N GLY A 199 -15.38 -7.26 -15.13
CA GLY A 199 -15.30 -5.96 -15.79
C GLY A 199 -14.77 -4.84 -14.90
N GLN A 200 -15.15 -4.83 -13.61
CA GLN A 200 -14.60 -3.84 -12.66
C GLN A 200 -13.11 -4.06 -12.43
N GLN A 201 -12.65 -5.31 -12.38
CA GLN A 201 -11.23 -5.68 -12.27
C GLN A 201 -10.45 -5.29 -13.52
N VAL A 202 -11.03 -5.49 -14.72
CA VAL A 202 -10.47 -5.09 -16.03
C VAL A 202 -10.25 -3.57 -16.10
N LEU A 203 -11.08 -2.77 -15.43
CA LEU A 203 -10.84 -1.33 -15.30
C LEU A 203 -9.83 -1.00 -14.20
N ALA A 204 -10.01 -1.57 -13.00
CA ALA A 204 -9.26 -1.19 -11.80
C ALA A 204 -7.78 -1.55 -11.89
N LEU A 205 -7.44 -2.81 -12.21
CA LEU A 205 -6.07 -3.28 -12.11
C LEU A 205 -5.13 -2.65 -13.15
N PRO A 206 -5.51 -2.49 -14.42
CA PRO A 206 -4.70 -1.73 -15.37
C PRO A 206 -4.59 -0.24 -15.03
N THR A 207 -5.66 0.38 -14.50
CA THR A 207 -5.60 1.76 -14.02
C THR A 207 -4.59 1.91 -12.89
N PHE A 208 -4.62 1.01 -11.90
CA PHE A 208 -3.66 0.99 -10.81
C PHE A 208 -2.23 0.80 -11.35
N PHE A 209 -2.04 -0.14 -12.26
CA PHE A 209 -0.74 -0.41 -12.87
C PHE A 209 -0.17 0.84 -13.59
N ILE A 210 -0.97 1.52 -14.41
CA ILE A 210 -0.54 2.75 -15.09
C ILE A 210 -0.21 3.87 -14.10
N ARG A 211 -0.97 4.03 -13.01
CA ARG A 211 -0.63 5.00 -11.97
C ARG A 211 0.70 4.69 -11.28
N ASP A 212 1.02 3.42 -11.07
CA ASP A 212 2.33 3.02 -10.57
C ASP A 212 3.45 3.35 -11.56
N VAL A 213 3.18 3.22 -12.87
CA VAL A 213 4.10 3.67 -13.93
C VAL A 213 4.27 5.19 -13.91
N ASP A 214 3.20 5.95 -13.77
CA ASP A 214 3.26 7.42 -13.69
C ASP A 214 4.06 7.88 -12.45
N ASN A 215 3.93 7.15 -11.34
CA ASN A 215 4.59 7.50 -10.08
C ASN A 215 6.08 7.18 -10.02
N GLY A 216 6.53 6.10 -10.69
CA GLY A 216 7.91 5.64 -10.55
C GLY A 216 8.47 4.82 -11.70
N GLY A 217 7.80 4.81 -12.85
CA GLY A 217 8.23 4.06 -14.03
C GLY A 217 7.78 2.61 -14.05
N LEU A 218 7.98 1.97 -15.20
CA LEU A 218 7.58 0.59 -15.46
C LEU A 218 8.34 -0.41 -14.57
N ASP A 219 9.58 -0.13 -14.20
CA ASP A 219 10.33 -0.95 -13.25
C ASP A 219 9.71 -0.94 -11.85
N GLN A 220 9.21 0.21 -11.38
CA GLN A 220 8.50 0.28 -10.10
C GLN A 220 7.17 -0.49 -10.15
N ALA A 221 6.38 -0.33 -11.21
CA ALA A 221 5.13 -1.08 -11.37
C ALA A 221 5.37 -2.60 -11.39
N LEU A 222 6.36 -3.05 -12.17
CA LEU A 222 6.73 -4.46 -12.27
C LEU A 222 7.37 -5.02 -10.99
N TYR A 223 7.94 -4.17 -10.14
CA TYR A 223 8.41 -4.53 -8.81
C TYR A 223 7.24 -4.78 -7.84
N ASN A 224 6.27 -3.85 -7.83
CA ASN A 224 5.12 -3.87 -6.92
C ASN A 224 4.15 -5.01 -7.20
N PHE A 225 3.93 -5.32 -8.48
CA PHE A 225 2.92 -6.31 -8.87
C PHE A 225 3.43 -7.75 -8.75
N THR A 226 2.53 -8.65 -8.35
CA THR A 226 2.79 -10.09 -8.39
C THR A 226 2.74 -10.61 -9.84
N PRO A 227 3.36 -11.76 -10.16
CA PRO A 227 3.27 -12.33 -11.51
C PRO A 227 1.83 -12.53 -11.98
N ALA A 228 0.95 -13.02 -11.10
CA ALA A 228 -0.47 -13.22 -11.42
C ALA A 228 -1.19 -11.90 -11.74
N ALA A 229 -0.86 -10.83 -11.00
CA ALA A 229 -1.42 -9.51 -11.26
C ALA A 229 -0.90 -8.92 -12.59
N VAL A 230 0.39 -9.08 -12.92
CA VAL A 230 0.94 -8.68 -14.23
C VAL A 230 0.27 -9.47 -15.37
N ASP A 231 0.10 -10.78 -15.20
CA ASP A 231 -0.59 -11.62 -16.20
C ASP A 231 -2.05 -11.17 -16.40
N PHE A 232 -2.74 -10.75 -15.33
CA PHE A 232 -4.09 -10.19 -15.44
C PHE A 232 -4.06 -8.85 -16.18
N VAL A 233 -3.16 -7.93 -15.83
CA VAL A 233 -3.02 -6.63 -16.52
C VAL A 233 -2.79 -6.82 -18.02
N LEU A 234 -1.95 -7.76 -18.42
CA LEU A 234 -1.69 -8.07 -19.84
C LEU A 234 -2.96 -8.56 -20.54
N LYS A 235 -3.74 -9.46 -19.91
CA LYS A 235 -5.02 -9.93 -20.46
C LYS A 235 -6.06 -8.82 -20.52
N ALA A 236 -6.17 -8.01 -19.47
CA ALA A 236 -7.10 -6.90 -19.44
C ALA A 236 -6.78 -5.87 -20.54
N PHE A 237 -5.51 -5.58 -20.81
CA PHE A 237 -5.13 -4.74 -21.95
C PHE A 237 -5.55 -5.33 -23.29
N ASP A 238 -5.38 -6.64 -23.50
CA ASP A 238 -5.88 -7.34 -24.71
C ASP A 238 -7.42 -7.26 -24.80
N GLU A 239 -8.14 -7.51 -23.71
CA GLU A 239 -9.60 -7.49 -23.65
C GLU A 239 -10.21 -6.12 -23.95
N VAL A 240 -9.58 -5.03 -23.51
CA VAL A 240 -10.04 -3.66 -23.82
C VAL A 240 -9.54 -3.16 -25.18
N GLY A 241 -8.73 -3.95 -25.89
CA GLY A 241 -8.15 -3.60 -27.19
C GLY A 241 -7.03 -2.56 -27.10
N ALA A 242 -6.24 -2.59 -26.02
CA ALA A 242 -5.07 -1.76 -25.76
C ALA A 242 -3.76 -2.52 -26.05
N ASP A 243 -3.67 -3.19 -27.20
CA ASP A 243 -2.57 -4.08 -27.61
C ASP A 243 -1.19 -3.44 -27.47
N GLU A 244 -1.07 -2.14 -27.75
CA GLU A 244 0.20 -1.42 -27.60
C GLU A 244 0.68 -1.35 -26.14
N HIS A 245 -0.25 -1.18 -25.19
CA HIS A 245 0.08 -1.19 -23.76
C HIS A 245 0.52 -2.59 -23.33
N ALA A 246 -0.23 -3.63 -23.72
CA ALA A 246 0.15 -5.02 -23.46
C ALA A 246 1.55 -5.36 -24.00
N ALA A 247 1.84 -5.01 -25.26
CA ALA A 247 3.14 -5.25 -25.88
C ALA A 247 4.27 -4.47 -25.19
N THR A 248 3.99 -3.26 -24.71
CA THR A 248 4.96 -2.42 -24.01
C THR A 248 5.29 -2.99 -22.62
N VAL A 249 4.28 -3.39 -21.85
CA VAL A 249 4.48 -4.07 -20.56
C VAL A 249 5.24 -5.38 -20.75
N GLN A 250 4.86 -6.20 -21.74
CA GLN A 250 5.55 -7.46 -22.04
C GLN A 250 7.02 -7.23 -22.42
N SER A 251 7.32 -6.16 -23.16
CA SER A 251 8.70 -5.80 -23.52
C SER A 251 9.53 -5.42 -22.29
N GLY A 252 8.97 -4.63 -21.36
CA GLY A 252 9.64 -4.26 -20.12
C GLY A 252 9.87 -5.45 -19.20
N MET A 253 8.86 -6.30 -19.05
CA MET A 253 8.96 -7.57 -18.32
C MET A 253 10.04 -8.48 -18.91
N GLN A 254 10.06 -8.65 -20.23
CA GLN A 254 11.07 -9.43 -20.93
C GLN A 254 12.49 -8.87 -20.74
N ALA A 255 12.63 -7.54 -20.75
CA ALA A 255 13.91 -6.88 -20.57
C ALA A 255 14.46 -7.02 -19.13
N LEU A 256 13.59 -6.92 -18.12
CA LEU A 256 13.98 -7.00 -16.71
C LEU A 256 14.14 -8.44 -16.23
N PHE A 257 13.12 -9.26 -16.48
CA PHE A 257 12.91 -10.56 -15.84
C PHE A 257 12.88 -11.74 -16.82
N GLY A 258 12.76 -11.49 -18.12
CA GLY A 258 12.51 -12.51 -19.12
C GLY A 258 11.02 -12.84 -19.24
N ALA A 259 10.69 -14.09 -19.56
CA ALA A 259 9.32 -14.47 -19.92
C ALA A 259 8.31 -14.38 -18.76
N THR A 260 8.78 -14.47 -17.52
CA THR A 260 7.91 -14.48 -16.33
C THR A 260 8.63 -13.75 -15.19
N PRO A 261 7.98 -12.80 -14.49
CA PRO A 261 8.56 -12.13 -13.34
C PRO A 261 8.79 -13.13 -12.19
N PRO A 262 9.85 -12.94 -11.37
CA PRO A 262 10.05 -13.73 -10.16
C PRO A 262 8.84 -13.68 -9.22
N ALA A 263 8.57 -14.78 -8.52
CA ALA A 263 7.42 -14.90 -7.63
C ALA A 263 7.51 -13.92 -6.45
N THR A 264 8.70 -13.73 -5.88
CA THR A 264 8.88 -12.93 -4.68
C THR A 264 9.35 -11.51 -4.99
N GLN A 265 8.88 -10.54 -4.20
CA GLN A 265 9.29 -9.13 -4.32
C GLN A 265 10.80 -8.96 -4.08
N LYS A 266 11.37 -9.75 -3.16
CA LYS A 266 12.82 -9.76 -2.87
C LYS A 266 13.66 -10.12 -4.10
N GLU A 267 13.28 -11.15 -4.85
CA GLU A 267 13.99 -11.54 -6.08
C GLU A 267 13.86 -10.46 -7.16
N ARG A 268 12.67 -9.88 -7.33
CA ARG A 268 12.47 -8.74 -8.24
C ARG A 268 13.37 -7.57 -7.87
N ARG A 269 13.45 -7.24 -6.57
CA ARG A 269 14.32 -6.18 -6.05
C ARG A 269 15.79 -6.43 -6.38
N GLN A 270 16.27 -7.65 -6.10
CA GLN A 270 17.66 -8.02 -6.39
C GLN A 270 17.99 -7.87 -7.87
N ILE A 271 17.10 -8.26 -8.77
CA ILE A 271 17.30 -8.07 -10.20
C ILE A 271 17.41 -6.58 -10.53
N LEU A 272 16.49 -5.76 -10.03
CA LEU A 272 16.50 -4.32 -10.27
C LEU A 272 17.76 -3.63 -9.72
N ASP A 273 18.18 -3.95 -8.51
CA ASP A 273 19.38 -3.38 -7.88
C ASP A 273 20.67 -3.75 -8.63
N THR A 274 20.68 -4.83 -9.40
CA THR A 274 21.83 -5.21 -10.26
C THR A 274 21.87 -4.48 -11.59
N ARG A 275 20.82 -3.74 -11.97
CA ARG A 275 20.79 -2.95 -13.20
C ARG A 275 21.36 -1.56 -12.93
N PRO A 276 22.41 -1.13 -13.67
CA PRO A 276 22.88 0.24 -13.58
C PRO A 276 21.76 1.21 -13.98
N ARG A 277 21.65 2.38 -13.32
CA ARG A 277 20.62 3.38 -13.65
C ARG A 277 20.63 3.76 -15.14
N ALA A 278 21.81 3.97 -15.73
CA ALA A 278 21.95 4.26 -17.15
C ALA A 278 21.42 3.15 -18.08
N TRP A 279 21.31 1.91 -17.60
CA TRP A 279 20.67 0.82 -18.33
C TRP A 279 19.14 0.96 -18.27
N LEU A 280 18.57 1.28 -17.10
CA LEU A 280 17.14 1.55 -16.93
C LEU A 280 16.71 2.74 -17.79
N ASP A 281 17.46 3.84 -17.76
CA ASP A 281 17.20 5.05 -18.55
C ASP A 281 17.14 4.75 -20.06
N LYS A 282 17.93 3.78 -20.52
CA LYS A 282 18.03 3.42 -21.93
C LYS A 282 16.97 2.41 -22.37
N HIS A 283 16.60 1.48 -21.49
CA HIS A 283 15.84 0.29 -21.87
C HIS A 283 14.43 0.25 -21.29
N ILE A 284 14.18 0.93 -20.17
CA ILE A 284 12.91 0.89 -19.43
C ILE A 284 12.21 2.24 -19.48
N ASP A 285 12.90 3.36 -19.24
CA ASP A 285 12.28 4.69 -19.23
C ASP A 285 11.50 5.00 -20.53
N PRO A 286 11.99 4.68 -21.75
CA PRO A 286 11.22 4.89 -22.97
C PRO A 286 9.94 4.04 -23.06
N LEU A 287 9.89 2.89 -22.36
CA LEU A 287 8.69 2.06 -22.27
C LEU A 287 7.72 2.66 -21.25
N SER A 288 8.23 3.19 -20.14
CA SER A 288 7.44 3.94 -19.15
C SER A 288 6.74 5.12 -19.80
N ASP A 289 7.46 5.96 -20.54
CA ASP A 289 6.90 7.12 -21.25
C ASP A 289 5.78 6.73 -22.23
N ARG A 290 5.88 5.54 -22.84
CA ARG A 290 4.85 5.01 -23.75
C ARG A 290 3.61 4.51 -23.04
N LEU A 291 3.69 4.19 -21.76
CA LEU A 291 2.57 3.75 -20.92
C LEU A 291 1.92 4.89 -20.13
N MET A 292 2.66 5.97 -19.86
CA MET A 292 2.15 7.10 -19.08
C MET A 292 0.89 7.73 -19.69
N GLY A 293 0.04 8.24 -18.80
CA GLY A 293 -1.22 8.92 -19.12
C GLY A 293 -2.43 7.98 -19.14
N GLU A 294 -3.10 7.84 -18.00
CA GLU A 294 -4.35 7.07 -17.83
C GLU A 294 -5.42 7.44 -18.88
N GLU A 295 -5.48 8.71 -19.30
CA GLU A 295 -6.44 9.20 -20.29
C GLU A 295 -6.37 8.46 -21.64
N ARG A 296 -5.22 7.85 -21.96
CA ARG A 296 -5.03 7.09 -23.20
C ARG A 296 -5.79 5.77 -23.22
N LEU A 297 -6.19 5.26 -22.05
CA LEU A 297 -7.02 4.06 -21.91
C LEU A 297 -8.51 4.38 -21.84
N GLN A 298 -8.89 5.64 -21.61
CA GLN A 298 -10.27 6.05 -21.36
C GLN A 298 -11.24 5.57 -22.45
N ASP A 299 -10.88 5.77 -23.72
CA ASP A 299 -11.73 5.37 -24.85
C ASP A 299 -11.81 3.84 -25.01
N CYS A 300 -10.76 3.11 -24.63
CA CYS A 300 -10.77 1.65 -24.62
C CYS A 300 -11.70 1.12 -23.51
N PHE A 301 -11.58 1.69 -22.31
CA PHE A 301 -12.42 1.34 -21.17
C PHE A 301 -13.89 1.65 -21.40
N LEU A 302 -14.23 2.81 -21.95
CA LEU A 302 -15.63 3.14 -22.25
C LEU A 302 -16.24 2.19 -23.28
N ARG A 303 -15.48 1.83 -24.34
CA ARG A 303 -15.94 0.82 -25.31
C ARG A 303 -16.15 -0.54 -24.65
N TYR A 304 -15.25 -0.96 -23.75
CA TYR A 304 -15.38 -2.20 -23.00
C TYR A 304 -16.64 -2.20 -22.12
N VAL A 305 -16.89 -1.11 -21.38
CA VAL A 305 -18.09 -0.94 -20.53
C VAL A 305 -19.37 -1.05 -21.34
N ASP A 306 -19.42 -0.39 -22.50
CA ASP A 306 -20.60 -0.40 -23.35
C ASP A 306 -20.83 -1.78 -24.00
N ALA A 307 -19.76 -2.55 -24.25
CA ALA A 307 -19.84 -3.92 -24.76
C ALA A 307 -20.22 -4.96 -23.68
N HIS A 308 -19.90 -4.70 -22.41
CA HIS A 308 -20.09 -5.65 -21.30
C HIS A 308 -20.98 -5.09 -20.17
N PRO A 309 -22.18 -4.54 -20.46
CA PRO A 309 -22.96 -3.82 -19.45
C PRO A 309 -23.35 -4.67 -18.24
N SER A 310 -23.52 -5.98 -18.40
CA SER A 310 -23.86 -6.91 -17.31
C SER A 310 -22.77 -7.07 -16.25
N GLU A 311 -21.53 -6.71 -16.57
CA GLU A 311 -20.41 -6.72 -15.63
C GLU A 311 -20.41 -5.47 -14.75
N PHE A 312 -21.07 -4.39 -15.17
CA PHE A 312 -21.01 -3.10 -14.49
C PHE A 312 -22.33 -2.69 -13.85
N PHE A 313 -23.44 -3.11 -14.45
CA PHE A 313 -24.76 -2.64 -14.09
C PHE A 313 -25.67 -3.76 -13.59
N ARG A 314 -26.43 -3.45 -12.56
CA ARG A 314 -27.63 -4.19 -12.16
C ARG A 314 -28.84 -3.52 -12.82
N ASP A 315 -29.72 -4.34 -13.39
CA ASP A 315 -30.96 -3.92 -14.05
C ASP A 315 -31.82 -3.01 -13.15
#